data_AF-A0A535BY63-F1
#
_entry.id   AF-A0A535BY63-F1
#
_cell.length_a   1.000
_cell.length_b   1.000
_cell.length_c   1.000
_cell.angle_alpha   90.00
_cell.angle_beta   90.00
_cell.angle_gamma   90.00
#
_symmetry.space_group_name_H-M   'P 1'
#
loop_
_entity.id
_entity.type
_entity.pdbx_description
1 polymer ?
#
loop_
_entity_poly.entity_id
_entity_poly.type
_entity_poly.pdbx_seq_one_letter_code
_entity_poly.pdbx_strand_id
1 'polypeptide(L)' 'MATTAPATSALLELRGVDAFYGRVQALHGVSVTVGQSEIVALIGSNGAGKTTTLRTISGLMHPANGSITFGGQEITKT' A
#
# COMPACT_ATOMS: atom_id res chain seq x y z
N MET A 1 19.18 25.18 5.58
CA MET A 1 18.86 24.43 6.80
C MET A 1 17.37 24.14 6.79
N ALA A 2 16.97 22.90 6.52
CA ALA A 2 15.59 22.45 6.62
C ALA A 2 15.54 21.39 7.72
N THR A 3 14.89 21.72 8.83
CA THR A 3 14.63 20.82 9.94
C THR A 3 13.51 19.87 9.51
N THR A 4 13.82 18.60 9.32
CA THR A 4 12.80 17.54 9.28
C THR A 4 12.62 17.07 10.72
N ALA A 5 11.45 17.34 11.29
CA ALA A 5 11.04 16.74 12.57
C ALA A 5 11.18 15.21 12.48
N PRO A 6 11.45 14.49 13.58
CA PRO A 6 11.44 13.04 13.55
C PRO A 6 10.00 12.59 13.31
N ALA A 7 9.63 12.40 12.04
CA ALA A 7 8.40 11.75 11.68
C ALA A 7 8.50 10.34 12.25
N THR A 8 7.55 9.95 13.10
CA THR A 8 7.29 8.56 13.44
C THR A 8 7.27 7.79 12.12
N SER A 9 8.36 7.09 11.79
CA SER A 9 8.59 6.72 10.39
C SER A 9 7.52 5.71 9.98
N ALA A 10 6.78 6.03 8.92
CA ALA A 10 5.84 5.09 8.34
C ALA A 10 6.63 3.83 7.95
N LEU A 11 6.26 2.70 8.54
CA LEU A 11 6.86 1.41 8.21
C LEU A 11 6.31 0.91 6.87
N LEU A 12 5.03 1.13 6.60
CA LEU A 12 4.39 0.79 5.33
C LEU A 12 3.57 1.99 4.85
N GLU A 13 3.70 2.32 3.59
CA GLU A 13 2.94 3.39 2.96
C GLU A 13 2.48 2.97 1.56
N LEU A 14 1.17 3.07 1.31
CA LEU A 14 0.54 2.94 0.00
C LEU A 14 0.06 4.33 -0.39
N ARG A 15 0.36 4.78 -1.61
CA ARG A 15 -0.09 6.07 -2.15
C ARG A 15 -0.84 5.87 -3.46
N GLY A 16 -2.15 6.07 -3.44
CA GLY A 16 -3.01 6.06 -4.63
C GLY A 16 -2.93 4.77 -5.43
N VAL A 17 -2.87 3.62 -4.75
CA VAL A 17 -2.63 2.33 -5.39
C VAL A 17 -3.86 1.85 -6.15
N ASP A 18 -3.71 1.70 -7.46
CA ASP A 18 -4.64 1.00 -8.34
C ASP A 18 -4.09 -0.37 -8.72
N ALA A 19 -4.94 -1.39 -8.80
CA ALA A 19 -4.55 -2.71 -9.26
C ALA A 19 -5.69 -3.40 -10.00
N PHE A 20 -5.34 -4.22 -10.99
CA PHE A 20 -6.28 -4.80 -11.94
C PHE A 20 -6.06 -6.30 -12.11
N TYR A 21 -7.16 -7.04 -12.28
CA TYR A 21 -7.18 -8.39 -12.82
C TYR A 21 -7.66 -8.33 -14.28
N GLY A 22 -6.71 -8.28 -15.22
CA GLY A 22 -7.03 -8.05 -16.62
C GLY A 22 -7.73 -6.70 -16.82
N ARG A 23 -9.00 -6.73 -17.22
CA ARG A 23 -9.83 -5.52 -17.43
C ARG A 23 -10.63 -5.10 -16.20
N VAL A 24 -10.63 -5.90 -15.14
CA VAL A 24 -11.40 -5.63 -13.92
C VAL A 24 -10.51 -4.91 -12.91
N GLN A 25 -10.91 -3.71 -12.52
CA GLN A 25 -10.22 -2.98 -11.46
C GLN A 25 -10.58 -3.59 -10.10
N ALA A 26 -9.56 -3.88 -9.30
CA ALA A 26 -9.69 -4.52 -8.00
C ALA A 26 -9.30 -3.60 -6.83
N LEU A 27 -8.39 -2.64 -7.05
CA LEU A 27 -8.08 -1.55 -6.13
C LEU A 27 -8.30 -0.21 -6.82
N HIS A 28 -8.88 0.74 -6.09
CA HIS A 28 -9.24 2.06 -6.56
C HIS A 28 -8.56 3.13 -5.69
N GLY A 29 -7.37 3.57 -6.08
CA GLY A 29 -6.64 4.67 -5.44
C GLY A 29 -6.35 4.46 -3.95
N VAL A 30 -6.08 3.22 -3.52
CA VAL A 30 -5.92 2.88 -2.10
C VAL A 30 -4.70 3.59 -1.50
N SER A 31 -4.92 4.34 -0.42
CA SER A 31 -3.87 5.01 0.33
C SER A 31 -3.95 4.63 1.80
N VAL A 32 -2.86 4.10 2.35
CA VAL A 32 -2.77 3.62 3.73
C VAL A 32 -1.37 3.90 4.24
N THR A 33 -1.27 4.37 5.48
CA THR A 33 0.00 4.55 6.19
C THR A 33 -0.06 3.72 7.46
N VAL A 34 0.98 2.93 7.72
CA VAL A 34 1.13 2.11 8.92
C VAL A 34 2.45 2.45 9.58
N GLY A 35 2.39 2.85 10.84
CA GLY A 35 3.56 3.14 11.67
C GLY A 35 4.29 1.88 12.13
N GLN A 36 5.50 2.08 12.66
CA GLN A 36 6.23 1.00 13.32
C GLN A 36 5.47 0.53 14.57
N SER A 37 5.39 -0.80 14.76
CA SER A 37 4.65 -1.44 15.87
C SER A 37 3.12 -1.24 15.83
N GLU A 38 2.56 -0.75 14.73
CA GLU A 38 1.12 -0.60 14.56
C GLU A 38 0.49 -1.89 14.00
N ILE A 39 -0.68 -2.26 14.53
CA ILE A 39 -1.49 -3.39 14.04
C ILE A 39 -2.71 -2.82 13.33
N VAL A 40 -2.83 -3.10 12.04
CA VAL A 40 -3.96 -2.66 11.20
C VAL A 40 -4.72 -3.87 10.68
N ALA A 41 -6.05 -3.82 10.76
CA ALA A 41 -6.94 -4.84 10.21
C ALA A 41 -7.66 -4.31 8.96
N LEU A 42 -7.62 -5.07 7.86
CA LEU A 42 -8.41 -4.79 6.67
C LEU A 42 -9.75 -5.53 6.75
N ILE A 43 -10.85 -4.79 6.84
CA ILE A 43 -12.22 -5.34 6.99
C ILE A 43 -13.09 -4.88 5.80
N GLY A 44 -14.03 -5.72 5.38
CA GLY A 44 -14.95 -5.42 4.27
C GLY A 44 -15.59 -6.68 3.69
N SER A 45 -16.55 -6.52 2.79
CA SER A 45 -17.26 -7.62 2.11
C SER A 45 -16.36 -8.42 1.15
N ASN A 46 -16.87 -9.55 0.63
CA ASN A 46 -16.21 -10.29 -0.44
C ASN A 46 -16.10 -9.40 -1.68
N GLY A 47 -14.92 -9.37 -2.30
CA GLY A 47 -14.65 -8.51 -3.45
C GLY A 47 -14.23 -7.07 -3.10
N ALA A 48 -14.24 -6.66 -1.84
CA ALA A 48 -13.83 -5.31 -1.43
C ALA A 48 -12.32 -4.99 -1.59
N GLY A 49 -11.53 -5.86 -2.22
CA GLY A 49 -10.11 -5.63 -2.48
C GLY A 49 -9.13 -6.08 -1.39
N LYS A 50 -9.59 -6.58 -0.24
CA LYS A 50 -8.70 -6.98 0.90
C LYS A 50 -7.52 -7.88 0.51
N THR A 51 -7.81 -9.02 -0.12
CA THR A 51 -6.77 -9.98 -0.57
C THR A 51 -5.89 -9.35 -1.66
N THR A 52 -6.47 -8.50 -2.50
CA THR A 52 -5.75 -7.77 -3.54
C THR A 52 -4.75 -6.80 -2.91
N THR A 53 -5.17 -6.00 -1.92
CA THR A 53 -4.29 -5.09 -1.16
C THR A 53 -3.11 -5.83 -0.55
N LEU A 54 -3.36 -6.96 0.14
CA LEU A 54 -2.29 -7.76 0.74
C LEU A 54 -1.35 -8.35 -0.31
N ARG A 55 -1.87 -8.89 -1.42
CA ARG A 55 -1.05 -9.39 -2.53
C ARG A 55 -0.19 -8.29 -3.14
N THR A 56 -0.74 -7.09 -3.29
CA THR A 56 -0.05 -5.94 -3.84
C THR A 56 1.08 -5.46 -2.91
N ILE A 57 0.84 -5.41 -1.60
CA ILE A 57 1.89 -5.13 -0.60
C ILE A 57 3.00 -6.20 -0.62
N SER A 58 2.64 -7.47 -0.75
CA SER A 58 3.60 -8.58 -0.78
C SER A 58 4.32 -8.77 -2.12
N GLY A 59 4.13 -7.89 -3.10
CA GLY A 59 4.75 -8.00 -4.44
C GLY A 59 4.17 -9.11 -5.33
N LEU A 60 3.11 -9.79 -4.91
CA LEU A 60 2.44 -10.84 -5.69
C LEU A 60 1.53 -10.27 -6.79
N MET A 61 1.21 -8.98 -6.71
CA MET A 61 0.46 -8.25 -7.71
C MET A 61 1.06 -6.85 -7.88
N HIS A 62 1.41 -6.51 -9.11
CA HIS A 62 1.95 -5.19 -9.41
C HIS A 62 0.82 -4.15 -9.47
N PRO A 63 0.97 -3.01 -8.78
CA PRO A 63 0.05 -1.90 -8.94
C PRO A 63 0.18 -1.30 -10.33
N ALA A 64 -0.94 -0.89 -10.93
CA ALA A 64 -0.95 -0.19 -12.21
C ALA A 64 -0.64 1.30 -12.06
N ASN A 65 -1.07 1.91 -10.96
CA ASN A 65 -0.74 3.26 -10.55
C ASN A 65 -0.43 3.30 -9.05
N GLY A 66 0.20 4.40 -8.64
CA GLY A 66 0.57 4.63 -7.24
C GLY A 66 1.92 4.00 -6.89
N SER A 67 2.28 4.08 -5.61
CA SER A 67 3.54 3.58 -5.09
C SER A 67 3.37 2.90 -3.74
N ILE A 68 4.28 1.99 -3.44
CA ILE A 68 4.33 1.30 -2.15
C ILE A 68 5.74 1.43 -1.58
N THR A 69 5.84 1.89 -0.34
CA THR A 69 7.10 2.05 0.39
C THR A 69 7.06 1.23 1.67
N PHE A 70 8.12 0.48 1.93
CA PHE A 70 8.30 -0.28 3.16
C PHE A 70 9.65 0.07 3.81
N GLY A 71 9.65 0.50 5.07
CA GLY A 71 10.86 0.92 5.79
C GLY A 71 11.63 2.04 5.09
N GLY A 72 10.92 2.92 4.37
CA GLY A 72 11.51 3.98 3.56
C GLY A 72 12.09 3.54 2.21
N GLN A 73 11.97 2.26 1.82
CA GLN A 73 12.37 1.75 0.52
C GLN A 73 11.16 1.51 -0.37
N GLU A 74 11.22 1.94 -1.63
CA GLU A 74 10.14 1.67 -2.59
C GLU A 74 10.16 0.20 -3.03
N ILE A 75 8.99 -0.46 -2.98
CA ILE A 75 8.83 -1.89 -3.31
C ILE A 75 7.82 -2.12 -4.45
N THR A 76 7.43 -1.07 -5.16
CA THR A 76 6.38 -1.08 -6.19
C THR A 76 6.63 -2.07 -7.35
N LYS A 77 7.89 -2.45 -7.63
CA LYS A 77 8.30 -3.24 -8.81
C LYS A 77 9.34 -4.34 -8.52
N THR A 78 9.39 -4.84 -7.29
CA THR A 78 10.39 -5.83 -6.88
C THR A 78 10.12 -7.21 -7.47
#